data_AF-A0A962DD31-F1
#
_entry.id   AF-A0A962DD31-F1
#
_cell.length_a   1.000
_cell.length_b   1.000
_cell.length_c   1.000
_cell.angle_alpha   90.00
_cell.angle_beta   90.00
_cell.angle_gamma   90.00
#
_symmetry.space_group_name_H-M   'P 1'
#
loop_
_entity.id
_entity.type
_entity.pdbx_description
1 polymer ?
#
loop_
_entity_poly.entity_id
_entity_poly.type
_entity_poly.pdbx_seq_one_letter_code
_entity_poly.pdbx_strand_id
1 'polypeptide(L)'
;MEQDKEQDISDKRDIVDMEDAGVFGADAGEAELERPPQKKILPKDLTSYDLLKTLALILMLADHVGYYFFPYLPSDPNPDVIWLRVLGRLSVPIWFFLIGYARTSEVPLRLLIWGVVAQLSELVSGEYILPLNILFTIAAARYVRDAYARKTLEKPEHMRGMVFLLLLGTFPTSLLVEYGSLVLFFVIYGSLRRNPEIVKVKPVYARLFIFLSFFIYYLWQGAMMGVLSGVQALSLAAGLGAVFLLLHWFEPREYPRLSRILGPFAAVLKLTGRRTLEIYVLHLIVFRITVLFLYPETYTLGDWSIADPGLMSMIVLQR
;
A
#
# COMPACT_ATOMS: atom_id res chain seq x y z
N MET A 1 2.81 -73.75 -10.65
CA MET A 1 3.82 -72.77 -11.07
C MET A 1 3.28 -71.39 -10.75
N GLU A 2 3.77 -70.62 -9.80
CA GLU A 2 4.59 -70.83 -8.61
C GLU A 2 4.39 -69.50 -7.86
N GLN A 3 3.75 -69.56 -6.69
CA GLN A 3 3.85 -68.52 -5.67
C GLN A 3 5.20 -68.69 -4.95
N ASP A 4 5.52 -67.73 -4.07
CA ASP A 4 6.64 -67.71 -3.11
C ASP A 4 7.96 -67.07 -3.58
N LYS A 5 8.22 -65.86 -3.06
CA LYS A 5 9.21 -65.69 -1.98
C LYS A 5 9.15 -64.28 -1.37
N GLU A 6 8.50 -64.25 -0.22
CA GLU A 6 8.68 -63.28 0.85
C GLU A 6 9.94 -63.67 1.67
N GLN A 7 10.40 -62.75 2.52
CA GLN A 7 11.40 -62.90 3.60
C GLN A 7 12.90 -62.91 3.23
N ASP A 8 13.82 -62.34 4.02
CA ASP A 8 13.85 -61.56 5.27
C ASP A 8 15.36 -61.41 5.63
N ILE A 9 15.66 -60.60 6.65
CA ILE A 9 16.87 -60.61 7.49
C ILE A 9 18.04 -59.76 6.93
N SER A 10 18.22 -58.50 7.32
CA SER A 10 18.56 -57.90 8.64
C SER A 10 20.04 -57.90 9.00
N ASP A 11 20.41 -56.90 9.82
CA ASP A 11 21.63 -56.78 10.63
C ASP A 11 22.90 -56.34 9.84
N LYS A 12 23.68 -55.31 10.16
CA LYS A 12 24.02 -54.55 11.39
C LYS A 12 24.57 -53.18 10.97
N ARG A 13 24.13 -52.05 11.54
CA ARG A 13 24.64 -51.36 12.74
C ARG A 13 26.07 -50.82 12.60
N ASP A 14 26.16 -49.49 12.63
CA ASP A 14 26.96 -48.64 13.54
C ASP A 14 26.32 -47.23 13.42
N ILE A 15 25.53 -46.72 14.37
CA ILE A 15 25.81 -46.33 15.77
C ILE A 15 27.00 -45.38 15.87
N VAL A 16 26.70 -44.07 15.94
CA VAL A 16 27.11 -43.24 17.09
C VAL A 16 25.95 -42.33 17.45
N ASP A 17 25.44 -42.58 18.64
CA ASP A 17 24.40 -41.85 19.36
C ASP A 17 24.86 -40.45 19.80
N MET A 18 23.90 -39.55 19.98
CA MET A 18 23.63 -39.00 21.32
C MET A 18 22.28 -38.31 21.31
N GLU A 19 21.28 -39.07 21.76
CA GLU A 19 20.18 -38.53 22.56
C GLU A 19 20.76 -37.76 23.73
N ASP A 20 20.21 -36.56 23.99
CA ASP A 20 19.88 -36.17 25.35
C ASP A 20 18.51 -35.49 25.29
N ALA A 21 17.51 -36.27 25.70
CA ALA A 21 16.15 -35.83 25.89
C ALA A 21 15.95 -35.43 27.36
N GLY A 22 15.65 -34.15 27.57
CA GLY A 22 14.50 -33.76 28.39
C GLY A 22 14.68 -33.35 29.85
N VAL A 23 13.73 -32.51 30.24
CA VAL A 23 13.10 -32.36 31.57
C VAL A 23 13.63 -31.23 32.48
N PHE A 24 12.79 -30.18 32.55
CA PHE A 24 12.48 -29.28 33.67
C PHE A 24 13.61 -28.71 34.55
N GLY A 25 13.82 -27.39 34.40
CA GLY A 25 14.32 -26.52 35.46
C GLY A 25 13.53 -25.21 35.44
N ALA A 26 12.57 -25.08 36.35
CA ALA A 26 12.11 -23.77 36.81
C ALA A 26 13.17 -23.27 37.80
N ASP A 27 13.90 -22.21 37.47
CA ASP A 27 14.07 -21.03 38.32
C ASP A 27 15.01 -20.00 37.69
N ALA A 28 14.87 -18.77 38.18
CA ALA A 28 15.81 -17.65 38.13
C ALA A 28 16.01 -16.93 36.79
N GLY A 29 15.54 -15.68 36.78
CA GLY A 29 15.73 -14.73 35.70
C GLY A 29 17.21 -14.38 35.51
N GLU A 30 17.70 -14.68 34.32
CA GLU A 30 18.80 -13.94 33.74
C GLU A 30 18.21 -12.92 32.77
N ALA A 31 18.44 -11.64 33.10
CA ALA A 31 18.15 -10.53 32.22
C ALA A 31 18.81 -10.81 30.87
N GLU A 32 17.97 -11.05 29.86
CA GLU A 32 18.36 -11.09 28.46
C GLU A 32 18.96 -9.73 28.13
N LEU A 33 20.29 -9.64 28.28
CA LEU A 33 21.10 -8.47 28.01
C LEU A 33 20.73 -7.98 26.61
N GLU A 34 20.05 -6.82 26.56
CA GLU A 34 19.53 -6.21 25.35
C GLU A 34 20.66 -6.14 24.32
N ARG A 35 20.65 -7.07 23.35
CA ARG A 35 21.60 -7.03 22.25
C ARG A 35 21.37 -5.69 21.54
N PRO A 36 22.41 -4.85 21.37
CA PRO A 36 22.24 -3.57 20.72
C PRO A 36 21.60 -3.79 19.34
N PRO A 37 20.64 -2.94 18.93
CA PRO A 37 19.89 -3.15 17.71
C PRO A 37 20.86 -3.27 16.53
N GLN A 38 20.93 -4.46 15.94
CA GLN A 38 21.77 -4.69 14.77
C GLN A 38 21.34 -3.70 13.67
N LYS A 39 22.28 -2.85 13.26
CA LYS A 39 22.07 -1.88 12.20
C LYS A 39 21.67 -2.65 10.93
N LYS A 40 20.39 -2.55 10.54
CA LYS A 40 19.88 -3.20 9.32
C LYS A 40 20.65 -2.68 8.11
N ILE A 41 21.56 -3.49 7.57
CA ILE A 41 22.29 -3.18 6.35
C ILE A 41 21.35 -3.45 5.17
N LEU A 42 21.06 -2.42 4.38
CA LEU A 42 20.25 -2.57 3.17
C LEU A 42 21.06 -3.29 2.07
N PRO A 43 20.43 -4.14 1.24
CA PRO A 43 21.10 -4.80 0.13
C PRO A 43 21.80 -3.80 -0.81
N LYS A 44 22.96 -4.18 -1.33
CA LYS A 44 23.73 -3.35 -2.27
C LYS A 44 23.07 -3.33 -3.65
N ASP A 45 22.49 -4.45 -4.05
CA ASP A 45 21.80 -4.64 -5.32
C ASP A 45 20.37 -4.09 -5.30
N LEU A 46 19.79 -3.92 -6.49
CA LEU A 46 18.38 -3.63 -6.70
C LEU A 46 17.53 -4.75 -6.15
N THR A 47 16.46 -4.37 -5.46
CA THR A 47 15.47 -5.29 -4.94
C THR A 47 14.15 -5.15 -5.69
N SER A 48 13.27 -6.16 -5.62
CA SER A 48 11.90 -6.05 -6.12
C SER A 48 11.12 -4.92 -5.45
N TYR A 49 11.43 -4.61 -4.18
CA TYR A 49 10.89 -3.44 -3.50
C TYR A 49 11.35 -2.12 -4.12
N ASP A 50 12.63 -2.00 -4.49
CA ASP A 50 13.15 -0.78 -5.13
C ASP A 50 12.41 -0.52 -6.44
N LEU A 51 12.21 -1.56 -7.26
CA LEU A 51 11.50 -1.47 -8.54
C LEU A 51 10.01 -1.13 -8.35
N LEU A 52 9.31 -1.88 -7.48
CA LEU A 52 7.87 -1.71 -7.30
C LEU A 52 7.51 -0.35 -6.68
N LYS A 53 8.31 0.12 -5.70
CA LYS A 53 8.13 1.45 -5.12
C LYS A 53 8.47 2.56 -6.09
N THR A 54 9.47 2.36 -6.96
CA THR A 54 9.79 3.35 -8.00
C THR A 54 8.65 3.46 -9.01
N LEU A 55 8.06 2.34 -9.43
CA LEU A 55 6.86 2.35 -10.27
C LEU A 55 5.72 3.11 -9.59
N ALA A 56 5.42 2.79 -8.32
CA ALA A 56 4.37 3.47 -7.56
C ALA A 56 4.63 4.98 -7.42
N LEU A 57 5.89 5.37 -7.23
CA LEU A 57 6.31 6.77 -7.16
C LEU A 57 6.09 7.49 -8.49
N ILE A 58 6.47 6.88 -9.62
CA ILE A 58 6.27 7.46 -10.96
C ILE A 58 4.78 7.66 -11.25
N LEU A 59 3.95 6.65 -10.97
CA LEU A 59 2.50 6.74 -11.14
C LEU A 59 1.91 7.86 -10.27
N MET A 60 2.29 7.91 -9.00
CA MET A 60 1.85 8.95 -8.07
C MET A 60 2.31 10.35 -8.48
N LEU A 61 3.54 10.50 -8.99
CA LEU A 61 4.02 11.78 -9.53
C LEU A 61 3.18 12.21 -10.73
N ALA A 62 2.80 11.29 -11.64
CA ALA A 62 1.88 11.59 -12.71
C ALA A 62 0.50 12.06 -12.17
N ASP A 63 -0.02 11.40 -11.13
CA ASP A 63 -1.27 11.80 -10.47
C ASP A 63 -1.21 13.25 -10.00
N HIS A 64 -0.12 13.61 -9.30
CA HIS A 64 0.06 14.92 -8.71
C HIS A 64 0.38 15.99 -9.76
N VAL A 65 1.11 15.65 -10.82
CA VAL A 65 1.31 16.57 -11.95
C VAL A 65 -0.04 16.91 -12.59
N GLY A 66 -0.87 15.89 -12.84
CA GLY A 66 -2.22 16.09 -13.38
C GLY A 66 -3.14 16.89 -12.46
N TYR A 67 -2.92 16.85 -11.14
CA TYR A 67 -3.72 17.63 -10.18
C TYR A 67 -3.27 19.09 -10.07
N TYR A 68 -1.97 19.31 -9.86
CA TYR A 68 -1.44 20.62 -9.52
C TYR A 68 -1.22 21.52 -10.74
N PHE A 69 -0.70 20.97 -11.85
CA PHE A 69 -0.33 21.78 -13.02
C PHE A 69 -1.42 21.82 -14.10
N PHE A 70 -2.45 21.01 -13.95
CA PHE A 70 -3.58 20.98 -14.85
C PHE A 70 -4.89 20.95 -14.05
N PRO A 71 -5.08 21.93 -13.14
CA PRO A 71 -6.29 21.97 -12.33
C PRO A 71 -7.51 22.19 -13.23
N TYR A 72 -8.64 21.63 -12.81
CA TYR A 72 -9.92 21.90 -13.46
C TYR A 72 -10.27 23.37 -13.20
N LEU A 73 -9.97 24.24 -14.15
CA LEU A 73 -10.36 25.64 -14.09
C LEU A 73 -11.80 25.76 -14.59
N PRO A 74 -12.69 26.47 -13.88
CA PRO A 74 -14.07 26.69 -14.34
C PRO A 74 -14.15 27.34 -15.73
N SER A 75 -13.11 28.09 -16.11
CA SER A 75 -12.98 28.76 -17.41
C SER A 75 -12.48 27.86 -18.55
N ASP A 76 -11.85 26.71 -18.24
CA ASP A 76 -11.33 25.76 -19.22
C ASP A 76 -11.39 24.34 -18.63
N PRO A 77 -12.54 23.64 -18.77
CA PRO A 77 -12.61 22.24 -18.39
C PRO A 77 -11.65 21.49 -19.31
N ASN A 78 -10.52 21.02 -18.77
CA ASN A 78 -9.47 20.38 -19.56
C ASN A 78 -9.63 18.85 -19.51
N PRO A 79 -10.44 18.23 -20.40
CA PRO A 79 -10.73 16.80 -20.37
C PRO A 79 -9.52 15.92 -20.71
N ASP A 80 -8.48 16.49 -21.33
CA ASP A 80 -7.38 15.72 -21.91
C ASP A 80 -6.30 15.33 -20.88
N VAL A 81 -6.31 15.92 -19.68
CA VAL A 81 -5.30 15.63 -18.64
C VAL A 81 -5.76 14.61 -17.59
N ILE A 82 -7.02 14.18 -17.66
CA ILE A 82 -7.56 13.10 -16.82
C ILE A 82 -6.75 11.80 -16.98
N TRP A 83 -6.04 11.62 -18.10
CA TRP A 83 -5.12 10.50 -18.31
C TRP A 83 -4.02 10.39 -17.26
N LEU A 84 -3.44 11.52 -16.84
CA LEU A 84 -2.43 11.52 -15.78
C LEU A 84 -3.02 11.06 -14.44
N ARG A 85 -4.26 11.46 -14.17
CA ARG A 85 -5.03 11.02 -12.99
C ARG A 85 -5.38 9.53 -13.06
N VAL A 86 -5.82 9.04 -14.23
CA VAL A 86 -6.14 7.62 -14.46
C VAL A 86 -4.92 6.74 -14.20
N LEU A 87 -3.76 7.10 -14.75
CA LEU A 87 -2.50 6.40 -14.48
C LEU A 87 -2.09 6.55 -13.01
N GLY A 88 -2.30 7.74 -12.45
CA GLY A 88 -2.04 8.07 -11.06
C GLY A 88 -2.71 7.16 -10.03
N ARG A 89 -3.99 6.83 -10.27
CA ARG A 89 -4.78 5.94 -9.40
C ARG A 89 -4.21 4.52 -9.32
N LEU A 90 -3.39 4.09 -10.28
CA LEU A 90 -2.73 2.78 -10.24
C LEU A 90 -1.67 2.67 -9.12
N SER A 91 -1.23 3.79 -8.54
CA SER A 91 -0.23 3.82 -7.46
C SER A 91 -0.76 3.31 -6.12
N VAL A 92 -2.02 3.61 -5.78
CA VAL A 92 -2.60 3.38 -4.45
C VAL A 92 -2.63 1.88 -4.09
N PRO A 93 -3.10 0.96 -4.96
CA PRO A 93 -3.05 -0.47 -4.65
C PRO A 93 -1.64 -0.96 -4.33
N ILE A 94 -0.60 -0.43 -4.99
CA ILE A 94 0.79 -0.81 -4.78
C ILE A 94 1.25 -0.42 -3.37
N TRP A 95 1.02 0.84 -2.97
CA TRP A 95 1.45 1.32 -1.65
C TRP A 95 0.80 0.53 -0.52
N PHE A 96 -0.51 0.35 -0.55
CA PHE A 96 -1.24 -0.31 0.53
C PHE A 96 -1.08 -1.83 0.52
N PHE A 97 -0.88 -2.44 -0.65
CA PHE A 97 -0.41 -3.82 -0.71
C PHE A 97 0.93 -3.98 0.01
N LEU A 98 1.91 -3.09 -0.24
CA LEU A 98 3.21 -3.14 0.42
C LEU A 98 3.11 -2.94 1.94
N ILE A 99 2.16 -2.14 2.42
CA ILE A 99 1.85 -2.03 3.86
C ILE A 99 1.38 -3.35 4.44
N GLY A 100 0.45 -4.04 3.76
CA GLY A 100 -0.02 -5.37 4.14
C GLY A 100 1.06 -6.45 4.07
N TYR A 101 1.95 -6.33 3.08
CA TYR A 101 3.01 -7.28 2.77
C TYR A 101 4.26 -7.11 3.66
N ALA A 102 4.42 -5.96 4.31
CA ALA A 102 5.58 -5.68 5.16
C ALA A 102 5.59 -6.55 6.43
N ARG A 103 6.78 -6.85 6.97
CA ARG A 103 6.91 -7.66 8.19
C ARG A 103 6.57 -6.90 9.49
N THR A 104 6.66 -5.58 9.49
CA THR A 104 6.46 -4.74 10.69
C THR A 104 5.27 -3.80 10.55
N SER A 105 4.42 -3.80 11.57
CA SER A 105 3.27 -2.89 11.77
C SER A 105 3.64 -1.59 12.47
N GLU A 106 4.89 -1.42 12.90
CA GLU A 106 5.32 -0.22 13.62
C GLU A 106 5.08 1.04 12.79
N VAL A 107 4.52 2.06 13.43
CA VAL A 107 4.35 3.38 12.84
C VAL A 107 5.59 4.21 13.21
N PRO A 108 6.56 4.39 12.31
CA PRO A 108 7.75 5.15 12.65
C PRO A 108 7.36 6.61 12.87
N LEU A 109 7.85 7.23 13.95
CA LEU A 109 7.62 8.66 14.24
C LEU A 109 7.92 9.56 13.04
N ARG A 110 8.94 9.19 12.26
CA ARG A 110 9.30 9.86 11.02
C ARG A 110 8.16 9.97 10.00
N LEU A 111 7.30 8.94 9.89
CA LEU A 111 6.13 8.97 9.02
C LEU A 111 5.13 10.04 9.50
N LEU A 112 4.91 10.13 10.80
CA LEU A 112 4.00 11.13 11.40
C LEU A 112 4.55 12.55 11.23
N ILE A 113 5.84 12.75 11.48
CA ILE A 113 6.49 14.06 11.27
C ILE A 113 6.31 14.50 9.81
N TRP A 114 6.63 13.63 8.86
CA TRP A 114 6.45 13.93 7.44
C TRP A 114 4.98 14.11 7.05
N GLY A 115 4.05 13.39 7.67
CA GLY A 115 2.60 13.60 7.52
C GLY A 115 2.15 14.97 7.98
N VAL A 116 2.61 15.43 9.14
CA VAL A 116 2.34 16.78 9.65
C VAL A 116 2.95 17.84 8.75
N VAL A 117 4.20 17.67 8.32
CA VAL A 117 4.86 18.61 7.40
C VAL A 117 4.09 18.72 6.08
N ALA A 118 3.65 17.60 5.51
CA ALA A 118 2.81 17.59 4.31
C ALA A 118 1.47 18.30 4.54
N GLN A 119 0.78 18.02 5.65
CA GLN A 119 -0.50 18.65 5.99
C GLN A 119 -0.37 20.16 6.18
N LEU A 120 0.67 20.61 6.88
CA LEU A 120 0.90 22.04 7.07
C LEU A 120 1.17 22.74 5.73
N SER A 121 1.87 22.07 4.80
CA SER A 121 2.07 22.64 3.46
C SER A 121 0.77 22.78 2.67
N GLU A 122 -0.23 21.91 2.88
CA GLU A 122 -1.58 22.03 2.30
C GLU A 122 -2.27 23.29 2.82
N LEU A 123 -2.29 23.46 4.15
CA LEU A 123 -2.92 24.61 4.80
C LEU A 123 -2.28 25.93 4.39
N VAL A 124 -0.95 25.97 4.31
CA VAL A 124 -0.21 27.16 3.87
C VAL A 124 -0.57 27.52 2.42
N SER A 125 -0.85 26.51 1.58
CA SER A 125 -1.16 26.71 0.17
C SER A 125 -2.63 27.03 -0.12
N GLY A 126 -3.44 27.20 0.93
CA GLY A 126 -4.88 27.48 0.80
C GLY A 126 -5.73 26.24 0.51
N GLU A 127 -5.18 25.03 0.69
CA GLU A 127 -5.94 23.80 0.53
C GLU A 127 -6.78 23.47 1.79
N TYR A 128 -7.34 22.27 1.84
CA TYR A 128 -8.31 21.87 2.87
C TYR A 128 -7.66 21.36 4.17
N ILE A 129 -8.36 21.51 5.29
CA ILE A 129 -7.98 20.83 6.55
C ILE A 129 -8.28 19.33 6.48
N LEU A 130 -9.43 18.98 5.90
CA LEU A 130 -9.88 17.61 5.74
C LEU A 130 -10.17 17.29 4.27
N PRO A 131 -9.89 16.05 3.84
CA PRO A 131 -9.31 14.95 4.62
C PRO A 131 -7.81 15.14 4.91
N LEU A 132 -7.30 14.51 5.98
CA LEU A 132 -5.87 14.45 6.25
C LEU A 132 -5.15 13.64 5.15
N ASN A 133 -3.95 14.07 4.77
CA ASN A 133 -3.19 13.43 3.69
C ASN A 133 -2.90 11.93 3.91
N ILE A 134 -2.57 11.24 2.82
CA ILE A 134 -2.36 9.78 2.75
C ILE A 134 -1.35 9.22 3.74
N LEU A 135 -0.41 10.03 4.27
CA LEU A 135 0.56 9.53 5.26
C LEU A 135 -0.14 9.20 6.59
N PHE A 136 -1.19 9.92 6.96
CA PHE A 136 -2.04 9.58 8.10
C PHE A 136 -2.83 8.29 7.82
N THR A 137 -3.35 8.12 6.61
CA THR A 137 -3.98 6.87 6.18
C THR A 137 -3.01 5.69 6.24
N ILE A 138 -1.75 5.86 5.81
CA ILE A 138 -0.71 4.83 5.91
C ILE A 138 -0.41 4.53 7.38
N ALA A 139 -0.29 5.54 8.24
CA ALA A 139 -0.05 5.34 9.67
C ALA A 139 -1.19 4.54 10.33
N ALA A 140 -2.44 4.93 10.08
CA ALA A 140 -3.62 4.23 10.57
C ALA A 140 -3.68 2.78 10.03
N ALA A 141 -3.46 2.60 8.73
CA ALA A 141 -3.42 1.28 8.10
C ALA A 141 -2.36 0.37 8.74
N ARG A 142 -1.14 0.88 8.98
CA ARG A 142 -0.07 0.11 9.65
C ARG A 142 -0.45 -0.29 11.06
N TYR A 143 -1.08 0.61 11.81
CA TYR A 143 -1.54 0.36 13.17
C TYR A 143 -2.59 -0.76 13.23
N VAL A 144 -3.58 -0.75 12.33
CA VAL A 144 -4.71 -1.69 12.39
C VAL A 144 -4.48 -3.01 11.64
N ARG A 145 -3.49 -3.06 10.73
CA ARG A 145 -3.35 -4.16 9.75
C ARG A 145 -3.33 -5.56 10.36
N ASP A 146 -2.60 -5.77 11.47
CA ASP A 146 -2.34 -7.12 11.98
C ASP A 146 -3.62 -7.69 12.61
N ALA A 147 -4.36 -6.84 13.32
CA ALA A 147 -5.65 -7.19 13.89
C ALA A 147 -6.68 -7.47 12.79
N TYR A 148 -6.76 -6.59 11.78
CA TYR A 148 -7.71 -6.71 10.69
C TYR A 148 -7.42 -7.94 9.81
N ALA A 149 -6.17 -8.13 9.37
CA ALA A 149 -5.79 -9.26 8.54
C ALA A 149 -6.05 -10.59 9.27
N ARG A 150 -5.60 -10.72 10.53
CA ARG A 150 -5.81 -11.95 11.30
C ARG A 150 -7.30 -12.27 11.47
N LYS A 151 -8.11 -11.27 11.82
CA LYS A 151 -9.54 -11.50 12.07
C LYS A 151 -10.29 -11.83 10.78
N THR A 152 -10.00 -11.10 9.70
CA THR A 152 -10.65 -11.26 8.39
C THR A 152 -10.35 -12.64 7.79
N LEU A 153 -9.11 -13.11 7.93
CA LEU A 153 -8.63 -14.34 7.27
C LEU A 153 -8.89 -15.62 8.09
N GLU A 154 -9.51 -15.49 9.27
CA GLU A 154 -9.79 -16.61 10.18
C GLU A 154 -10.97 -17.47 9.71
N LYS A 155 -12.05 -16.84 9.23
CA LYS A 155 -13.30 -17.51 8.85
C LYS A 155 -13.99 -16.80 7.68
N PRO A 156 -14.70 -17.52 6.78
CA PRO A 156 -15.42 -16.89 5.67
C PRO A 156 -16.48 -15.87 6.11
N GLU A 157 -17.09 -16.06 7.28
CA GLU A 157 -18.07 -15.14 7.86
C GLU A 157 -17.41 -13.80 8.24
N HIS A 158 -16.23 -13.86 8.88
CA HIS A 158 -15.47 -12.66 9.22
C HIS A 158 -15.02 -11.90 7.98
N MET A 159 -14.61 -12.62 6.92
CA MET A 159 -14.24 -11.99 5.65
C MET A 159 -15.41 -11.23 5.04
N ARG A 160 -16.60 -11.85 4.95
CA ARG A 160 -17.81 -11.21 4.43
C ARG A 160 -18.23 -9.99 5.27
N GLY A 161 -18.24 -10.15 6.60
CA GLY A 161 -18.53 -9.05 7.53
C GLY A 161 -17.53 -7.89 7.39
N MET A 162 -16.24 -8.20 7.27
CA MET A 162 -15.21 -7.17 7.08
C MET A 162 -15.37 -6.43 5.75
N VAL A 163 -15.62 -7.13 4.65
CA VAL A 163 -15.91 -6.50 3.35
C VAL A 163 -17.06 -5.50 3.48
N PHE A 164 -18.15 -5.90 4.14
CA PHE A 164 -19.31 -5.04 4.37
C PHE A 164 -18.96 -3.81 5.23
N LEU A 165 -18.26 -4.02 6.35
CA LEU A 165 -17.83 -2.93 7.24
C LEU A 165 -16.86 -1.96 6.56
N LEU A 166 -15.91 -2.46 5.76
CA LEU A 166 -14.97 -1.62 5.02
C LEU A 166 -15.67 -0.83 3.92
N LEU A 167 -16.64 -1.41 3.23
CA LEU A 167 -17.49 -0.70 2.26
C LEU A 167 -18.27 0.43 2.93
N LEU A 168 -19.00 0.11 3.99
CA LEU A 168 -19.81 1.08 4.72
C LEU A 168 -18.93 2.19 5.34
N GLY A 169 -17.76 1.81 5.84
CA GLY A 169 -16.78 2.73 6.42
C GLY A 169 -16.06 3.60 5.41
N THR A 170 -16.06 3.26 4.11
CA THR A 170 -15.23 3.94 3.10
C THR A 170 -15.60 5.41 3.01
N PHE A 171 -16.90 5.73 2.88
CA PHE A 171 -17.37 7.10 2.78
C PHE A 171 -17.03 7.94 4.04
N PRO A 172 -17.47 7.58 5.27
CA PRO A 172 -17.23 8.43 6.44
C PRO A 172 -15.75 8.59 6.76
N THR A 173 -14.94 7.54 6.57
CA THR A 173 -13.49 7.65 6.82
C THR A 173 -12.77 8.45 5.74
N SER A 174 -13.27 8.45 4.50
CA SER A 174 -12.71 9.29 3.42
C SER A 174 -12.93 10.79 3.64
N LEU A 175 -13.88 11.19 4.50
CA LEU A 175 -14.04 12.57 4.94
C LEU A 175 -12.93 12.99 5.92
N LEU A 176 -12.29 12.03 6.59
CA LEU A 176 -11.30 12.30 7.64
C LEU A 176 -9.88 12.14 7.15
N VAL A 177 -9.61 11.11 6.34
CA VAL A 177 -8.29 10.78 5.83
C VAL A 177 -8.38 10.34 4.38
N GLU A 178 -7.40 10.68 3.56
CA GLU A 178 -7.40 10.37 2.13
C GLU A 178 -7.59 8.87 1.90
N TYR A 179 -8.50 8.50 1.00
CA TYR A 179 -8.93 7.13 0.68
C TYR A 179 -9.62 6.35 1.80
N GLY A 180 -9.67 6.83 3.05
CA GLY A 180 -10.41 6.19 4.15
C GLY A 180 -10.08 4.71 4.34
N SER A 181 -11.10 3.90 4.65
CA SER A 181 -10.98 2.45 4.88
C SER A 181 -10.87 1.62 3.60
N LEU A 182 -11.05 2.23 2.42
CA LEU A 182 -10.91 1.54 1.12
C LEU A 182 -9.55 0.89 0.96
N VAL A 183 -8.52 1.53 1.51
CA VAL A 183 -7.13 1.07 1.41
C VAL A 183 -6.90 -0.26 2.15
N LEU A 184 -7.72 -0.57 3.16
CA LEU A 184 -7.57 -1.78 3.97
C LEU A 184 -7.84 -3.05 3.15
N PHE A 185 -8.60 -2.96 2.06
CA PHE A 185 -8.72 -4.06 1.10
C PHE A 185 -7.35 -4.48 0.54
N PHE A 186 -6.50 -3.51 0.17
CA PHE A 186 -5.16 -3.79 -0.35
C PHE A 186 -4.19 -4.22 0.74
N VAL A 187 -4.34 -3.68 1.95
CA VAL A 187 -3.56 -4.13 3.12
C VAL A 187 -3.84 -5.60 3.41
N ILE A 188 -5.11 -6.00 3.47
CA ILE A 188 -5.49 -7.40 3.69
C ILE A 188 -4.99 -8.27 2.52
N TYR A 189 -5.07 -7.78 1.27
CA TYR A 189 -4.50 -8.49 0.12
C TYR A 189 -2.97 -8.71 0.27
N GLY A 190 -2.22 -7.68 0.66
CA GLY A 190 -0.79 -7.80 0.94
C GLY A 190 -0.49 -8.83 2.02
N SER A 191 -1.25 -8.81 3.11
CA SER A 191 -1.10 -9.78 4.21
C SER A 191 -1.42 -11.21 3.78
N LEU A 192 -2.46 -11.40 2.96
CA LEU A 192 -2.83 -12.69 2.39
C LEU A 192 -1.71 -13.27 1.51
N ARG A 193 -1.02 -12.43 0.72
CA ARG A 193 0.11 -12.89 -0.11
C ARG A 193 1.38 -13.17 0.68
N ARG A 194 1.60 -12.44 1.77
CA ARG A 194 2.81 -12.56 2.57
C ARG A 194 2.80 -13.76 3.50
N ASN A 195 1.66 -14.00 4.14
CA ASN A 195 1.50 -14.96 5.24
C ASN A 195 0.42 -16.00 4.86
N PRO A 196 0.67 -16.93 3.93
CA PRO A 196 -0.32 -17.95 3.57
C PRO A 196 -0.75 -18.80 4.78
N GLU A 197 0.09 -18.92 5.81
CA GLU A 197 -0.16 -19.69 7.03
C GLU A 197 -1.26 -19.11 7.94
N ILE A 198 -1.52 -17.79 7.88
CA ILE A 198 -2.64 -17.19 8.64
C ILE A 198 -3.98 -17.35 7.93
N VAL A 199 -3.97 -17.78 6.66
CA VAL A 199 -5.16 -17.93 5.82
C VAL A 199 -5.83 -19.26 6.15
N LYS A 200 -6.88 -19.21 6.97
CA LYS A 200 -7.69 -20.39 7.33
C LYS A 200 -8.91 -20.56 6.42
N VAL A 201 -9.17 -19.59 5.55
CA VAL A 201 -10.27 -19.63 4.58
C VAL A 201 -9.87 -20.41 3.32
N LYS A 202 -10.87 -21.01 2.65
CA LYS A 202 -10.64 -21.71 1.38
C LYS A 202 -10.06 -20.74 0.32
N PRO A 203 -9.17 -21.20 -0.57
CA PRO A 203 -8.54 -20.35 -1.59
C PRO A 203 -9.53 -19.58 -2.48
N VAL A 204 -10.72 -20.13 -2.71
CA VAL A 204 -11.78 -19.44 -3.49
C VAL A 204 -12.21 -18.12 -2.85
N TYR A 205 -12.33 -18.07 -1.52
CA TYR A 205 -12.72 -16.84 -0.81
C TYR A 205 -11.61 -15.79 -0.86
N ALA A 206 -10.35 -16.22 -0.75
CA ALA A 206 -9.21 -15.33 -0.93
C ALA A 206 -9.17 -14.71 -2.33
N ARG A 207 -9.39 -15.51 -3.39
CA ARG A 207 -9.46 -15.00 -4.78
C ARG A 207 -10.65 -14.06 -4.97
N LEU A 208 -11.81 -14.41 -4.42
CA LEU A 208 -13.00 -13.54 -4.47
C LEU A 208 -12.75 -12.21 -3.76
N PHE A 209 -12.08 -12.22 -2.60
CA PHE A 209 -11.72 -11.00 -1.88
C PHE A 209 -10.80 -10.11 -2.71
N ILE A 210 -9.79 -10.67 -3.38
CA ILE A 210 -8.88 -9.91 -4.26
C ILE A 210 -9.66 -9.31 -5.42
N PHE A 211 -10.50 -10.10 -6.09
CA PHE A 211 -11.35 -9.63 -7.18
C PHE A 211 -12.29 -8.49 -6.73
N LEU A 212 -12.90 -8.65 -5.56
CA LEU A 212 -13.80 -7.65 -5.00
C LEU A 212 -13.05 -6.38 -4.60
N SER A 213 -11.84 -6.49 -4.07
CA SER A 213 -10.97 -5.34 -3.77
C SER A 213 -10.66 -4.52 -5.01
N PHE A 214 -10.35 -5.20 -6.13
CA PHE A 214 -10.18 -4.56 -7.44
C PHE A 214 -11.47 -3.85 -7.87
N PHE A 215 -12.60 -4.56 -7.81
CA PHE A 215 -13.87 -4.06 -8.35
C PHE A 215 -14.41 -2.86 -7.55
N ILE A 216 -14.37 -2.93 -6.22
CA ILE A 216 -14.79 -1.83 -5.34
C ILE A 216 -13.92 -0.59 -5.60
N TYR A 217 -12.60 -0.76 -5.69
CA TYR A 217 -11.71 0.37 -5.96
C TYR A 217 -11.95 0.98 -7.35
N TYR A 218 -12.13 0.15 -8.37
CA TYR A 218 -12.45 0.61 -9.72
C TYR A 218 -13.74 1.45 -9.74
N LEU A 219 -14.81 0.97 -9.10
CA LEU A 219 -16.07 1.71 -9.00
C LEU A 219 -15.91 3.01 -8.20
N TRP A 220 -15.19 2.96 -7.09
CA TRP A 220 -14.93 4.16 -6.27
C TRP A 220 -14.15 5.22 -7.04
N GLN A 221 -13.09 4.84 -7.76
CA GLN A 221 -12.33 5.77 -8.59
C GLN A 221 -13.18 6.32 -9.74
N GLY A 222 -13.98 5.47 -10.40
CA GLY A 222 -14.92 5.92 -11.43
C GLY A 222 -15.95 6.93 -10.91
N ALA A 223 -16.44 6.76 -9.69
CA ALA A 223 -17.37 7.70 -9.07
C ALA A 223 -16.69 9.02 -8.66
N MET A 224 -15.49 8.95 -8.09
CA MET A 224 -14.78 10.13 -7.56
C MET A 224 -14.08 10.97 -8.64
N MET A 225 -13.73 10.38 -9.78
CA MET A 225 -13.08 11.10 -10.89
C MET A 225 -14.08 11.78 -11.86
N GLY A 226 -15.38 11.71 -11.58
CA GLY A 226 -16.43 12.20 -12.47
C GLY A 226 -16.65 11.27 -13.68
N VAL A 227 -17.27 11.81 -14.74
CA VAL A 227 -17.63 11.01 -15.93
C VAL A 227 -16.37 10.69 -16.74
N LEU A 228 -15.80 9.50 -16.53
CA LEU A 228 -14.75 8.96 -17.40
C LEU A 228 -15.35 8.55 -18.75
N SER A 229 -14.64 8.84 -19.84
CA SER A 229 -14.96 8.24 -21.13
C SER A 229 -14.79 6.72 -21.08
N GLY A 230 -15.46 5.99 -21.97
CA GLY A 230 -15.35 4.53 -22.04
C GLY A 230 -13.90 4.04 -22.20
N VAL A 231 -13.06 4.78 -22.94
CA VAL A 231 -11.64 4.45 -23.14
C VAL A 231 -10.83 4.67 -21.87
N GLN A 232 -11.09 5.76 -21.13
CA GLN A 232 -10.42 6.05 -19.86
C GLN A 232 -10.83 5.03 -18.78
N ALA A 233 -12.10 4.69 -18.70
CA ALA A 233 -12.62 3.66 -17.79
C ALA A 233 -12.00 2.29 -18.09
N LEU A 234 -11.95 1.90 -19.38
CA LEU A 234 -11.31 0.66 -19.81
C LEU A 234 -9.80 0.66 -19.49
N SER A 235 -9.13 1.78 -19.70
CA SER A 235 -7.69 1.92 -19.41
C SER A 235 -7.41 1.84 -17.91
N LEU A 236 -8.26 2.44 -17.06
CA LEU A 236 -8.19 2.29 -15.62
C LEU A 236 -8.36 0.82 -15.20
N ALA A 237 -9.38 0.14 -15.73
CA ALA A 237 -9.64 -1.26 -15.44
C ALA A 237 -8.47 -2.16 -15.87
N ALA A 238 -7.93 -1.96 -17.08
CA ALA A 238 -6.81 -2.72 -17.62
C ALA A 238 -5.52 -2.46 -16.82
N GLY A 239 -5.23 -1.19 -16.50
CA GLY A 239 -4.07 -0.80 -15.68
C GLY A 239 -4.15 -1.39 -14.27
N LEU A 240 -5.32 -1.32 -13.63
CA LEU A 240 -5.54 -1.96 -12.33
C LEU A 240 -5.38 -3.48 -12.43
N GLY A 241 -5.84 -4.10 -13.51
CA GLY A 241 -5.69 -5.55 -13.75
C GLY A 241 -4.22 -5.93 -13.83
N ALA A 242 -3.43 -5.17 -14.60
CA ALA A 242 -1.99 -5.35 -14.71
C ALA A 242 -1.28 -5.18 -13.36
N VAL A 243 -1.64 -4.15 -12.58
CA VAL A 243 -1.11 -3.97 -11.22
C VAL A 243 -1.46 -5.15 -10.33
N PHE A 244 -2.71 -5.62 -10.33
CA PHE A 244 -3.12 -6.75 -9.49
C PHE A 244 -2.39 -8.05 -9.84
N LEU A 245 -2.15 -8.30 -11.13
CA LEU A 245 -1.33 -9.42 -11.61
C LEU A 245 0.13 -9.28 -11.15
N LEU A 246 0.71 -8.07 -11.29
CA LEU A 246 2.06 -7.78 -10.79
C LEU A 246 2.17 -8.04 -9.27
N LEU A 247 1.20 -7.56 -8.49
CA LEU A 247 1.15 -7.76 -7.04
C LEU A 247 0.90 -9.22 -6.66
N HIS A 248 0.14 -9.96 -7.48
CA HIS A 248 -0.10 -11.38 -7.27
C HIS A 248 1.20 -12.18 -7.31
N TRP A 249 2.08 -11.88 -8.26
CA TRP A 249 3.37 -12.55 -8.42
C TRP A 249 4.53 -11.83 -7.70
N PHE A 250 4.24 -10.83 -6.88
CA PHE A 250 5.27 -10.10 -6.17
C PHE A 250 5.98 -10.97 -5.11
N GLU A 251 7.30 -11.03 -5.20
CA GLU A 251 8.15 -11.71 -4.24
C GLU A 251 9.41 -10.87 -3.93
N PRO A 252 9.90 -10.85 -2.68
CA PRO A 252 11.18 -10.28 -2.31
C PRO A 252 12.31 -10.98 -3.06
N ARG A 253 12.96 -10.26 -3.98
CA ARG A 253 14.09 -10.77 -4.77
C ARG A 253 15.14 -9.68 -4.93
N GLU A 254 16.40 -10.08 -4.99
CA GLU A 254 17.52 -9.22 -5.38
C GLU A 254 17.86 -9.45 -6.84
N TYR A 255 18.30 -8.40 -7.54
CA TYR A 255 18.64 -8.43 -8.95
C TYR A 255 20.08 -7.96 -9.20
N PRO A 256 21.11 -8.76 -8.87
CA PRO A 256 22.51 -8.36 -9.06
C PRO A 256 22.87 -8.10 -10.53
N ARG A 257 22.36 -8.95 -11.45
CA ARG A 257 22.59 -8.78 -12.89
C ARG A 257 22.00 -7.47 -13.42
N LEU A 258 20.75 -7.17 -13.05
CA LEU A 258 20.08 -5.93 -13.45
C LEU A 258 20.80 -4.70 -12.87
N SER A 259 21.28 -4.80 -11.63
CA SER A 259 22.04 -3.74 -10.96
C SER A 259 23.32 -3.41 -11.72
N ARG A 260 24.02 -4.42 -12.22
CA ARG A 260 25.23 -4.25 -13.04
C ARG A 260 24.92 -3.66 -14.42
N ILE A 261 23.86 -4.13 -15.08
CA ILE A 261 23.46 -3.65 -16.41
C ILE A 261 23.05 -2.18 -16.36
N LEU A 262 22.26 -1.77 -15.36
CA LEU A 262 21.76 -0.41 -15.23
C LEU A 262 22.82 0.58 -14.71
N GLY A 263 23.91 0.09 -14.12
CA GLY A 263 25.02 0.91 -13.66
C GLY A 263 24.57 2.10 -12.79
N PRO A 264 24.84 3.35 -13.19
CA PRO A 264 24.40 4.55 -12.45
C PRO A 264 22.87 4.65 -12.28
N PHE A 265 22.08 4.17 -13.24
CA PHE A 265 20.62 4.24 -13.16
C PHE A 265 20.07 3.34 -12.04
N ALA A 266 20.78 2.28 -11.67
CA ALA A 266 20.44 1.47 -10.50
C ALA A 266 20.51 2.29 -9.20
N ALA A 267 21.38 3.31 -9.13
CA ALA A 267 21.43 4.21 -7.98
C ALA A 267 20.18 5.08 -7.88
N VAL A 268 19.66 5.55 -9.03
CA VAL A 268 18.39 6.31 -9.09
C VAL A 268 17.23 5.44 -8.62
N LEU A 269 17.08 4.23 -9.15
CA LEU A 269 16.03 3.30 -8.74
C LEU A 269 16.10 2.94 -7.25
N LYS A 270 17.32 2.78 -6.70
CA LYS A 270 17.51 2.59 -5.25
C LYS A 270 17.14 3.82 -4.46
N LEU A 271 17.50 5.02 -4.93
CA LEU A 271 17.15 6.26 -4.27
C LEU A 271 15.62 6.42 -4.22
N THR A 272 14.96 6.29 -5.36
CA THR A 272 13.50 6.40 -5.48
C THR A 272 12.79 5.32 -4.68
N GLY A 273 13.31 4.08 -4.62
CA GLY A 273 12.73 3.00 -3.82
C GLY A 273 12.98 3.06 -2.31
N ARG A 274 14.08 3.68 -1.86
CA ARG A 274 14.50 3.68 -0.43
C ARG A 274 14.19 4.99 0.29
N ARG A 275 14.03 6.09 -0.44
CA ARG A 275 13.73 7.44 0.07
C ARG A 275 12.35 7.93 -0.39
N THR A 276 11.43 7.00 -0.66
CA THR A 276 10.10 7.29 -1.20
C THR A 276 9.32 8.30 -0.38
N LEU A 277 9.40 8.22 0.96
CA LEU A 277 8.65 9.08 1.88
C LEU A 277 9.10 10.54 1.77
N GLU A 278 10.42 10.74 1.73
CA GLU A 278 11.02 12.07 1.61
C GLU A 278 10.74 12.65 0.24
N ILE A 279 10.90 11.85 -0.82
CA ILE A 279 10.57 12.29 -2.17
C ILE A 279 9.08 12.64 -2.25
N TYR A 280 8.21 11.85 -1.61
CA TYR A 280 6.78 12.12 -1.52
C TYR A 280 6.49 13.50 -0.92
N VAL A 281 7.01 13.81 0.27
CA VAL A 281 6.70 15.10 0.89
C VAL A 281 7.37 16.26 0.16
N LEU A 282 8.63 16.10 -0.25
CA LEU A 282 9.37 17.19 -0.89
C LEU A 282 8.76 17.59 -2.23
N HIS A 283 8.33 16.64 -3.08
CA HIS A 283 7.73 17.03 -4.36
C HIS A 283 6.36 17.70 -4.17
N LEU A 284 5.57 17.30 -3.16
CA LEU A 284 4.31 17.97 -2.83
C LEU A 284 4.55 19.42 -2.41
N ILE A 285 5.52 19.67 -1.53
CA ILE A 285 5.90 21.02 -1.12
C ILE A 285 6.35 21.84 -2.34
N VAL A 286 7.20 21.27 -3.19
CA VAL A 286 7.69 21.96 -4.41
C VAL A 286 6.53 22.28 -5.35
N PHE A 287 5.61 21.33 -5.59
CA PHE A 287 4.46 21.55 -6.46
C PHE A 287 3.56 22.65 -5.91
N ARG A 288 3.23 22.60 -4.61
CA ARG A 288 2.45 23.62 -3.89
C ARG A 288 3.05 25.01 -3.99
N ILE A 289 4.35 25.14 -3.69
CA ILE A 289 5.06 26.41 -3.86
C ILE A 289 4.97 26.89 -5.31
N THR A 290 5.13 25.99 -6.27
CA THR A 290 5.08 26.35 -7.70
C THR A 290 3.69 26.83 -8.10
N VAL A 291 2.62 26.14 -7.71
CA VAL A 291 1.24 26.54 -8.07
C VAL A 291 0.77 27.81 -7.37
N LEU A 292 1.28 28.14 -6.18
CA LEU A 292 1.05 29.43 -5.54
C LEU A 292 1.54 30.60 -6.41
N PHE A 293 2.59 30.40 -7.20
CA PHE A 293 3.09 31.40 -8.15
C PHE A 293 2.39 31.34 -9.50
N LEU A 294 2.03 30.15 -9.98
CA LEU A 294 1.44 29.95 -11.31
C LEU A 294 -0.07 30.22 -11.36
N TYR A 295 -0.80 29.92 -10.29
CA TYR A 295 -2.26 29.96 -10.19
C TYR A 295 -2.73 30.63 -8.90
N PRO A 296 -2.35 31.90 -8.62
CA PRO A 296 -2.68 32.60 -7.38
C PRO A 296 -4.19 32.76 -7.14
N GLU A 297 -5.01 32.71 -8.19
CA GLU A 297 -6.48 32.74 -8.11
C GLU A 297 -7.09 31.44 -7.57
N THR A 298 -6.36 30.32 -7.69
CA THR A 298 -6.82 29.01 -7.20
C THR A 298 -6.16 28.68 -5.85
N TYR A 299 -4.88 29.01 -5.70
CA TYR A 299 -4.10 28.73 -4.50
C TYR A 299 -3.71 30.06 -3.86
N THR A 300 -4.34 30.39 -2.72
CA THR A 300 -4.05 31.62 -1.98
C THR A 300 -3.42 31.30 -0.63
N LEU A 301 -2.34 32.01 -0.30
CA LEU A 301 -1.57 31.76 0.92
C LEU A 301 -2.44 31.94 2.17
N GLY A 302 -2.65 30.84 2.90
CA GLY A 302 -3.41 30.83 4.16
C GLY A 302 -4.92 30.94 4.03
N ASP A 303 -5.48 30.95 2.81
CA ASP A 303 -6.93 30.93 2.57
C ASP A 303 -7.45 29.49 2.48
N TRP A 304 -7.39 28.77 3.60
CA TRP A 304 -7.82 27.38 3.69
C TRP A 304 -9.30 27.27 4.07
N SER A 305 -9.91 26.15 3.71
CA SER A 305 -11.27 25.80 4.14
C SER A 305 -11.31 24.43 4.83
N ILE A 306 -12.42 24.11 5.51
CA ILE A 306 -12.53 22.88 6.31
C ILE A 306 -12.45 21.64 5.41
N ALA A 307 -13.16 21.65 4.30
CA ALA A 307 -13.26 20.53 3.37
C ALA A 307 -13.64 21.02 1.98
N ASP A 308 -13.42 20.18 0.98
CA ASP A 308 -13.79 20.44 -0.40
C ASP A 308 -15.31 20.75 -0.54
N PRO A 309 -15.70 21.85 -1.20
CA PRO A 309 -17.10 22.21 -1.38
C PRO A 309 -17.92 21.15 -2.12
N GLY A 310 -17.31 20.43 -3.07
CA GLY A 310 -17.93 19.32 -3.78
C GLY A 310 -18.26 18.17 -2.84
N LEU A 311 -17.32 17.81 -1.96
CA LEU A 311 -17.52 16.81 -0.90
C LEU A 311 -18.64 17.24 0.08
N MET A 312 -18.67 18.52 0.47
CA MET A 312 -19.72 19.08 1.33
C MET A 312 -21.09 19.09 0.65
N SER A 313 -21.15 19.36 -0.66
CA SER A 313 -22.40 19.36 -1.42
C SER A 313 -23.06 17.97 -1.46
N MET A 314 -22.27 16.90 -1.52
CA MET A 314 -22.79 15.52 -1.44
C MET A 314 -23.44 15.21 -0.08
N ILE A 315 -23.01 15.88 0.99
CA ILE A 315 -23.59 15.73 2.34
C ILE A 315 -24.88 16.57 2.46
N VAL A 316 -24.90 17.78 1.88
CA VAL A 316 -26.00 18.75 2.04
C VAL A 316 -27.19 18.47 1.10
N LEU A 317 -26.98 17.84 -0.06
CA LEU A 317 -28.05 17.43 -1.02
C LEU A 317 -29.03 16.37 -0.47
N GLN A 318 -29.00 16.06 0.83
CA GLN A 318 -29.95 15.19 1.52
C GLN A 318 -30.92 15.95 2.47
N ARG A 319 -31.03 17.28 2.37
CA ARG A 319 -32.08 18.08 3.03
C ARG A 319 -33.00 18.76 2.04
#